data_AF-A0A2A5J1M2-F1
#
_entry.id   AF-A0A2A5J1M2-F1
#
_cell.length_a   1.000
_cell.length_b   1.000
_cell.length_c   1.000
_cell.angle_alpha   90.00
_cell.angle_beta   90.00
_cell.angle_gamma   90.00
#
_symmetry.space_group_name_H-M   'P 1'
#
loop_
_entity.id
_entity.type
_entity.pdbx_description
1 polymer ?
#
loop_
_entity_poly.entity_id
_entity_poly.type
_entity_poly.pdbx_seq_one_letter_code
_entity_poly.pdbx_strand_id
1 'polypeptide(L)'
;MTASATVAATSHLATIDNEPVLVAGYLHAFPHHPARGAQITGFAATAPESDLPLFALVSVTWATEVITFDARTHARTSEYVEGMLGCPRGVTWYLTPAEYDAATGTYWLVRKSLAAGT
;
A
#
# COMPACT_ATOMS: atom_id res chain seq x y z
N MET A 1 -16.84 -32.39 -10.63
CA MET A 1 -16.35 -31.28 -9.79
C MET A 1 -14.84 -31.27 -9.87
N THR A 2 -14.27 -30.44 -10.73
CA THR A 2 -12.83 -30.16 -10.76
C THR A 2 -12.58 -29.03 -9.77
N ALA A 3 -11.89 -29.31 -8.68
CA ALA A 3 -11.42 -28.26 -7.78
C ALA A 3 -10.38 -27.43 -8.55
N SER A 4 -10.64 -26.13 -8.68
CA SER A 4 -9.59 -25.18 -9.05
C SER A 4 -8.55 -25.21 -7.94
N ALA A 5 -7.36 -25.73 -8.23
CA ALA A 5 -6.21 -25.49 -7.38
C ALA A 5 -5.94 -24.00 -7.41
N THR A 6 -6.30 -23.28 -6.34
CA THR A 6 -5.76 -21.95 -6.09
C THR A 6 -4.26 -22.14 -5.89
N VAL A 7 -3.49 -21.92 -6.95
CA VAL A 7 -2.04 -21.73 -6.80
C VAL A 7 -1.91 -20.55 -5.85
N ALA A 8 -1.46 -20.78 -4.62
CA ALA A 8 -1.12 -19.71 -3.70
C ALA A 8 -0.18 -18.78 -4.46
N ALA A 9 -0.58 -17.53 -4.66
CA ALA A 9 0.21 -16.58 -5.41
C ALA A 9 1.55 -16.42 -4.69
N THR A 10 2.59 -17.00 -5.29
CA THR A 10 3.97 -16.76 -4.91
C THR A 10 4.28 -15.27 -5.08
N SER A 11 5.25 -14.77 -4.32
CA SER A 11 5.85 -13.47 -4.56
C SER A 11 6.18 -13.30 -6.05
N HIS A 12 5.99 -12.10 -6.58
CA HIS A 12 6.21 -11.83 -8.00
C HIS A 12 7.63 -11.29 -8.23
N LEU A 13 8.33 -11.84 -9.20
CA LEU A 13 9.62 -11.28 -9.64
C LEU A 13 9.38 -10.02 -10.47
N ALA A 14 10.15 -8.98 -10.18
CA ALA A 14 10.20 -7.74 -10.95
C ALA A 14 11.65 -7.27 -11.10
N THR A 15 11.85 -6.22 -11.89
CA THR A 15 13.16 -5.58 -12.06
C THR A 15 13.01 -4.10 -11.72
N ILE A 16 13.81 -3.60 -10.78
CA ILE A 16 13.91 -2.20 -10.42
C ILE A 16 15.36 -1.78 -10.63
N ASP A 17 15.58 -0.73 -11.43
CA ASP A 17 16.92 -0.22 -11.75
C ASP A 17 17.90 -1.30 -12.29
N ASN A 18 17.38 -2.24 -13.09
CA ASN A 18 18.07 -3.43 -13.61
C ASN A 18 18.44 -4.52 -12.59
N GLU A 19 18.01 -4.38 -11.33
CA GLU A 19 18.21 -5.39 -10.29
C GLU A 19 16.92 -6.20 -10.07
N PRO A 20 17.01 -7.54 -9.94
CA PRO A 20 15.85 -8.38 -9.65
C PRO A 20 15.37 -8.13 -8.21
N VAL A 21 14.05 -8.05 -8.04
CA VAL A 21 13.39 -7.88 -6.74
C VAL A 21 12.20 -8.81 -6.62
N LEU A 22 11.75 -9.04 -5.39
CA LEU A 22 10.51 -9.75 -5.10
C LEU A 22 9.43 -8.81 -4.59
N VAL A 23 8.30 -8.76 -5.29
CA VAL A 23 7.08 -8.10 -4.84
C VAL A 23 6.29 -9.10 -3.98
N ALA A 24 6.38 -8.93 -2.67
CA ALA A 24 5.88 -9.91 -1.69
C ALA A 24 4.41 -9.70 -1.29
N GLY A 25 3.87 -8.51 -1.53
CA GLY A 25 2.52 -8.17 -1.12
C GLY A 25 2.05 -6.82 -1.64
N TYR A 26 0.91 -6.38 -1.11
CA TYR A 26 0.28 -5.13 -1.50
C TYR A 26 -0.33 -4.38 -0.31
N LEU A 27 -0.49 -3.08 -0.50
CA LEU A 27 -1.18 -2.20 0.43
C LEU A 27 -2.01 -1.17 -0.34
N HIS A 28 -3.27 -1.02 0.02
CA HIS A 28 -4.11 0.06 -0.45
C HIS A 28 -4.17 1.17 0.61
N ALA A 29 -4.04 2.42 0.17
CA ALA A 29 -4.12 3.58 1.04
C ALA A 29 -5.06 4.65 0.46
N PHE A 30 -5.65 5.41 1.38
CA PHE A 30 -6.57 6.51 1.08
C PHE A 30 -6.59 7.49 2.27
N PRO A 31 -6.67 8.81 2.02
CA PRO A 31 -6.42 9.49 0.74
C PRO A 31 -4.94 9.82 0.52
N HIS A 32 -4.08 9.41 1.46
CA HIS A 32 -2.66 9.72 1.50
C HIS A 32 -1.84 8.45 1.37
N HIS A 33 -0.52 8.61 1.20
CA HIS A 33 0.42 7.51 1.30
C HIS A 33 0.24 6.76 2.65
N PRO A 34 0.50 5.45 2.69
CA PRO A 34 0.54 4.71 3.94
C PRO A 34 1.67 5.22 4.85
N ALA A 35 1.48 5.07 6.15
CA ALA A 35 2.51 5.38 7.14
C ALA A 35 3.75 4.48 6.95
N ARG A 36 4.90 4.97 7.38
CA ARG A 36 6.14 4.18 7.49
C ARG A 36 5.93 3.01 8.45
N GLY A 37 6.40 1.82 8.09
CA GLY A 37 6.17 0.65 8.94
C GLY A 37 4.72 0.15 8.91
N ALA A 38 3.90 0.55 7.94
CA ALA A 38 2.56 -0.02 7.79
C ALA A 38 2.63 -1.51 7.45
N GLN A 39 1.70 -2.28 8.00
CA GLN A 39 1.54 -3.70 7.68
C GLN A 39 1.08 -3.87 6.23
N ILE A 40 1.59 -4.91 5.58
CA ILE A 40 1.30 -5.23 4.18
C ILE A 40 0.57 -6.58 4.13
N THR A 41 -0.39 -6.70 3.24
CA THR A 41 -0.99 -7.99 2.91
C THR A 41 -0.06 -8.76 1.98
N GLY A 42 0.56 -9.83 2.48
CA GLY A 42 1.38 -10.72 1.66
C GLY A 42 0.55 -11.45 0.60
N PHE A 43 1.13 -11.69 -0.57
CA PHE A 43 0.51 -12.56 -1.59
C PHE A 43 0.56 -14.04 -1.19
N ALA A 44 1.62 -14.43 -0.48
CA ALA A 44 1.81 -15.75 0.09
C ALA A 44 1.66 -15.73 1.62
N ALA A 45 1.19 -16.85 2.18
CA ALA A 45 1.06 -17.05 3.63
C ALA A 45 2.38 -17.50 4.29
N THR A 46 3.42 -17.75 3.50
CA THR A 46 4.72 -18.27 3.94
C THR A 46 5.80 -17.22 3.79
N ALA A 47 6.92 -17.44 4.48
CA ALA A 47 8.13 -16.65 4.32
C ALA A 47 8.61 -16.68 2.85
N PRO A 48 9.26 -15.61 2.37
CA PRO A 48 9.87 -15.61 1.05
C PRO A 48 11.05 -16.60 1.03
N GLU A 49 11.14 -17.43 -0.01
CA GLU A 49 12.17 -18.47 -0.16
C GLU A 49 13.48 -17.95 -0.81
N SER A 50 13.68 -16.63 -0.82
CA SER A 50 14.73 -15.98 -1.60
C SER A 50 15.30 -14.77 -0.86
N ASP A 51 16.60 -14.56 -1.04
CA ASP A 51 17.34 -13.44 -0.46
C ASP A 51 17.25 -12.15 -1.31
N LEU A 52 16.41 -12.12 -2.35
CA LEU A 52 16.20 -10.93 -3.16
C LEU A 52 15.57 -9.80 -2.32
N PRO A 53 15.88 -8.52 -2.62
CA PRO A 53 15.23 -7.39 -1.97
C PRO A 53 13.71 -7.47 -2.09
N LEU A 54 13.02 -7.27 -0.96
CA LEU A 54 11.56 -7.30 -0.91
C LEU A 54 10.98 -5.92 -1.17
N PHE A 55 9.91 -5.91 -1.97
CA PHE A 55 9.11 -4.75 -2.27
C PHE A 55 7.63 -5.08 -2.08
N ALA A 56 6.84 -4.03 -1.94
CA ALA A 56 5.39 -4.12 -1.94
C ALA A 56 4.77 -3.20 -2.96
N LEU A 57 3.65 -3.65 -3.52
CA LEU A 57 2.82 -2.87 -4.42
C LEU A 57 1.86 -1.99 -3.64
N VAL A 58 2.05 -0.68 -3.70
CA VAL A 58 1.17 0.28 -3.04
C VAL A 58 0.25 0.92 -4.07
N SER A 59 -1.04 0.98 -3.75
CA SER A 59 -2.01 1.82 -4.45
C SER A 59 -2.51 2.91 -3.52
N VAL A 60 -2.57 4.15 -4.01
CA VAL A 60 -3.12 5.29 -3.28
C VAL A 60 -4.26 5.88 -4.10
N THR A 61 -5.47 5.84 -3.56
CA THR A 61 -6.60 6.62 -4.11
C THR A 61 -6.54 8.02 -3.51
N TRP A 62 -6.51 9.03 -4.37
CA TRP A 62 -6.36 10.43 -3.94
C TRP A 62 -7.71 11.12 -3.76
N ALA A 63 -7.88 11.76 -2.61
CA ALA A 63 -9.00 12.64 -2.33
C ALA A 63 -8.58 13.78 -1.38
N THR A 64 -9.39 14.83 -1.32
CA THR A 64 -9.17 15.97 -0.42
C THR A 64 -10.25 15.98 0.64
N GLU A 65 -9.86 16.04 1.91
CA GLU A 65 -10.82 16.25 3.00
C GLU A 65 -11.37 17.68 2.93
N VAL A 66 -12.69 17.80 2.78
CA VAL A 66 -13.42 19.06 2.84
C VAL A 66 -14.19 19.09 4.15
N ILE A 67 -13.81 20.03 5.02
CA ILE A 67 -14.48 20.24 6.30
C ILE A 67 -15.43 21.43 6.14
N THR A 68 -16.71 21.20 6.38
CA THR A 68 -17.73 22.25 6.37
C THR A 68 -18.18 22.57 7.79
N PHE A 69 -18.30 23.86 8.08
CA PHE A 69 -18.81 24.38 9.34
C PHE A 69 -20.13 25.09 9.08
N ASP A 70 -21.21 24.59 9.68
CA ASP A 70 -22.49 25.29 9.70
C ASP A 70 -22.45 26.39 10.77
N ALA A 71 -22.50 27.65 10.34
CA ALA A 71 -22.41 28.81 11.22
C ALA A 71 -23.60 28.97 12.18
N ARG A 72 -24.76 28.36 11.88
CA ARG A 72 -25.99 28.46 12.69
C ARG A 72 -26.08 27.34 13.72
N THR A 73 -25.73 26.12 13.31
CA THR A 73 -25.81 24.94 14.20
C THR A 73 -24.49 24.64 14.89
N HIS A 74 -23.41 25.30 14.49
CA HIS A 74 -22.03 24.98 14.88
C HIS A 74 -21.64 23.53 14.57
N ALA A 75 -22.38 22.84 13.69
CA ALA A 75 -22.06 21.49 13.27
C ALA A 75 -20.83 21.49 12.36
N ARG A 76 -19.96 20.51 12.59
CA ARG A 76 -18.79 20.22 11.74
C ARG A 76 -19.07 18.93 10.97
N THR A 77 -19.02 18.99 9.64
CA THR A 77 -19.07 17.82 8.77
C THR A 77 -17.77 17.70 7.99
N SER A 78 -17.41 16.46 7.61
CA SER A 78 -16.24 16.17 6.79
C SER A 78 -16.63 15.20 5.67
N GLU A 79 -16.11 15.44 4.48
CA GLU A 79 -16.24 14.56 3.32
C GLU A 79 -14.93 14.51 2.54
N TYR A 80 -14.68 13.41 1.83
CA TYR A 80 -13.54 13.30 0.92
C TYR A 80 -13.99 13.50 -0.52
N VAL A 81 -13.42 14.49 -1.20
CA VAL A 81 -13.78 14.85 -2.57
C VAL A 81 -12.61 14.56 -3.50
N GLU A 82 -12.86 13.77 -4.54
CA GLU A 82 -11.88 13.51 -5.59
C GLU A 82 -11.85 14.65 -6.61
N GLY A 83 -10.66 15.09 -7.03
CA GLY A 83 -10.52 16.01 -8.16
C GLY A 83 -10.85 17.45 -7.90
N MET A 84 -10.63 17.90 -6.67
CA MET A 84 -10.51 19.32 -6.38
C MET A 84 -9.34 19.93 -7.18
N LEU A 85 -9.47 21.20 -7.58
CA LEU A 85 -8.47 21.90 -8.39
C LEU A 85 -7.09 21.87 -7.67
N GLY A 86 -6.06 21.35 -8.34
CA GLY A 86 -4.71 21.24 -7.79
C GLY A 86 -4.42 19.97 -6.98
N CYS A 87 -5.41 19.09 -6.80
CA CYS A 87 -5.22 17.81 -6.12
C CYS A 87 -5.06 16.65 -7.12
N PRO A 88 -4.17 15.67 -6.84
CA PRO A 88 -4.08 14.45 -7.64
C PRO A 88 -5.44 13.75 -7.74
N ARG A 89 -5.70 13.10 -8.87
CA ARG A 89 -6.93 12.34 -9.14
C ARG A 89 -6.63 10.89 -9.41
N GLY A 90 -7.58 10.03 -9.09
CA GLY A 90 -7.51 8.60 -9.38
C GLY A 90 -6.55 7.86 -8.47
N VAL A 91 -5.96 6.78 -9.01
CA VAL A 91 -5.11 5.87 -8.25
C VAL A 91 -3.67 5.96 -8.74
N THR A 92 -2.73 6.23 -7.82
CA THR A 92 -1.30 6.09 -8.10
C THR A 92 -0.81 4.74 -7.59
N TRP A 93 0.03 4.09 -8.39
CA TRP A 93 0.67 2.83 -8.05
C TRP A 93 2.18 3.03 -7.97
N TYR A 94 2.82 2.43 -6.97
CA TYR A 94 4.28 2.42 -6.87
C TYR A 94 4.77 1.19 -6.11
N LEU A 95 6.04 0.85 -6.33
CA LEU A 95 6.76 -0.14 -5.55
C LEU A 95 7.56 0.58 -4.47
N THR A 96 7.57 0.03 -3.26
CA THR A 96 8.37 0.54 -2.13
C THR A 96 9.00 -0.62 -1.39
N PRO A 97 10.22 -0.45 -0.83
CA PRO A 97 10.87 -1.49 -0.05
C PRO A 97 10.01 -2.00 1.10
N ALA A 98 10.09 -3.31 1.33
CA ALA A 98 9.40 -4.03 2.38
C ALA A 98 10.36 -4.94 3.15
N GLU A 99 9.93 -5.38 4.33
CA GLU A 99 10.64 -6.33 5.18
C GLU A 99 9.66 -7.43 5.62
N TYR A 100 10.19 -8.64 5.83
CA TYR A 100 9.46 -9.75 6.41
C TYR A 100 9.95 -9.96 7.85
N ASP A 101 9.04 -9.91 8.81
CA ASP A 101 9.32 -10.25 10.20
C ASP A 101 9.01 -11.73 10.43
N ALA A 102 10.06 -12.54 10.54
CA ALA A 102 9.94 -13.97 10.78
C ALA A 102 9.34 -14.33 12.14
N ALA A 103 9.43 -13.45 13.15
CA ALA A 103 8.86 -13.72 14.47
C ALA A 103 7.33 -13.63 14.45
N THR A 104 6.77 -12.73 13.64
CA THR A 104 5.32 -12.49 13.52
C THR A 104 4.71 -13.02 12.22
N GLY A 105 5.53 -13.52 11.29
CA GLY A 105 5.09 -13.99 9.98
C GLY A 105 4.48 -12.90 9.10
N THR A 106 4.87 -11.64 9.32
CA THR A 106 4.17 -10.48 8.77
C THR A 106 5.10 -9.61 7.91
N TYR A 107 4.55 -9.05 6.82
CA TYR A 107 5.25 -8.10 5.95
C TYR A 107 4.97 -6.66 6.36
N TRP A 108 5.99 -5.80 6.28
CA TRP A 108 5.94 -4.41 6.69
C TRP A 108 6.63 -3.51 5.68
N LEU A 109 6.13 -2.28 5.52
CA LEU A 109 6.85 -1.26 4.77
C LEU A 109 8.12 -0.86 5.53
N VAL A 110 9.24 -0.69 4.83
CA VAL A 110 10.48 -0.22 5.47
C VAL A 110 10.26 1.15 6.10
N ARG A 111 10.73 1.35 7.33
CA ARG A 111 10.55 2.63 8.07
C ARG A 111 11.20 3.84 7.41
N LYS A 112 12.13 3.61 6.48
CA LYS A 112 12.81 4.61 5.65
C LYS A 112 12.16 4.79 4.27
N SER A 113 10.89 4.41 4.09
CA SER A 113 10.20 4.57 2.80
C SER A 113 10.24 6.03 2.31
N LEU A 114 10.50 6.19 1.01
CA LEU A 114 10.63 7.48 0.35
C LEU A 114 9.28 8.20 0.22
N ALA A 115 8.20 7.44 0.00
CA ALA A 115 6.83 7.92 0.08
C ALA A 115 6.20 7.46 1.41
N ALA A 116 5.65 8.41 2.16
CA ALA A 116 5.05 8.15 3.47
C ALA A 116 3.91 9.14 3.74
N GLY A 117 2.82 8.64 4.29
CA GLY A 117 1.80 9.49 4.92
C GLY A 117 2.25 9.93 6.30
N THR A 118 1.70 11.04 6.76
CA THR A 118 1.79 11.53 8.14
C THR A 118 0.76 10.87 9.02
#